data_AF-T1RTU8-F1
#
_entry.id   AF-T1RTU8-F1
#
_cell.length_a   1.000
_cell.length_b   1.000
_cell.length_c   1.000
_cell.angle_alpha   90.00
_cell.angle_beta   90.00
_cell.angle_gamma   90.00
#
_symmetry.space_group_name_H-M   'P 1'
#
loop_
_entity.id
_entity.type
_entity.pdbx_description
1 polymer ?
#
loop_
_entity_poly.entity_id
_entity_poly.type
_entity_poly.pdbx_seq_one_letter_code
_entity_poly.pdbx_strand_id
1 'polypeptide(L)'
;RSQEMHHLLKERLMNITLYAQDLSQPDIWQAVNAEKDDILVYDRCGRLTYHLSLPYTILSHPHVEEAIRLTYCDGICGECSIESSLQLEQCKKSTDE
;
A
#
# COMPACT_ATOMS: atom_id res chain seq x y z
N ARG A 1 13.71 -2.90 -18.95
CA ARG A 1 13.83 -1.60 -18.23
C ARG A 1 13.54 -1.69 -16.72
N SER A 2 12.35 -2.09 -16.23
CA SER A 2 12.11 -2.20 -14.76
C SER A 2 12.90 -3.35 -14.09
N GLN A 3 12.92 -4.52 -14.72
CA GLN A 3 13.60 -5.71 -14.17
C GLN A 3 15.13 -5.57 -14.04
N GLU A 4 15.77 -4.80 -14.93
CA GLU A 4 17.23 -4.59 -14.92
C GLU A 4 17.72 -3.97 -13.61
N MET A 5 16.93 -3.06 -13.03
CA MET A 5 17.28 -2.32 -11.81
C MET A 5 16.80 -3.01 -10.53
N HIS A 6 16.08 -4.14 -10.64
CA HIS A 6 15.47 -4.79 -9.49
C HIS A 6 16.51 -5.24 -8.45
N HIS A 7 17.66 -5.76 -8.88
CA HIS A 7 18.73 -6.18 -7.97
C HIS A 7 19.27 -5.01 -7.13
N LEU A 8 19.52 -3.86 -7.77
CA LEU A 8 19.99 -2.64 -7.09
C LEU A 8 18.95 -2.10 -6.10
N LEU A 9 17.67 -2.17 -6.46
CA LEU A 9 16.58 -1.75 -5.57
C LEU A 9 16.47 -2.70 -4.36
N LYS A 10 16.60 -4.01 -4.59
CA LYS A 10 16.55 -5.02 -3.52
C LYS A 10 17.66 -4.84 -2.50
N GLU A 11 18.87 -4.47 -2.93
CA GLU A 11 20.00 -4.18 -2.02
C GLU A 11 19.76 -2.93 -1.17
N ARG A 12 19.02 -1.95 -1.69
CA ARG A 12 18.71 -0.69 -0.96
C ARG A 12 17.51 -0.83 -0.03
N LEU A 13 16.56 -1.69 -0.35
CA LEU A 13 15.30 -1.85 0.38
C LEU A 13 15.41 -3.01 1.38
N MET A 14 15.83 -2.70 2.62
CA MET A 14 15.99 -3.74 3.65
C MET A 14 14.68 -4.08 4.39
N ASN A 15 13.76 -3.12 4.49
CA ASN A 15 12.53 -3.25 5.30
C ASN A 15 11.25 -3.32 4.44
N ILE A 16 11.39 -3.32 3.12
CA ILE A 16 10.27 -3.35 2.18
C ILE A 16 10.48 -4.57 1.29
N THR A 17 9.48 -5.45 1.25
CA THR A 17 9.54 -6.60 0.35
C THR A 17 9.33 -6.11 -1.07
N LEU A 18 10.33 -6.33 -1.91
CA LEU A 18 10.27 -5.97 -3.33
C LEU A 18 9.91 -7.20 -4.16
N TYR A 19 8.81 -7.11 -4.90
CA TYR A 19 8.39 -8.14 -5.84
C TYR A 19 8.77 -7.75 -7.28
N ALA A 20 9.09 -8.75 -8.10
CA ALA A 20 9.23 -8.59 -9.55
C ALA A 20 8.22 -9.50 -10.23
N GLN A 21 7.53 -8.95 -11.23
CA GLN A 21 6.71 -9.75 -12.12
C GLN A 21 7.59 -10.59 -13.04
N ASP A 22 7.29 -11.88 -13.13
CA ASP A 22 7.86 -12.78 -14.13
C ASP A 22 7.20 -12.56 -15.50
N LEU A 23 7.94 -12.75 -16.59
CA LEU A 23 7.44 -12.54 -17.95
C LEU A 23 6.29 -13.47 -18.35
N SER A 24 6.15 -14.62 -17.67
CA SER A 24 5.06 -15.58 -17.90
C SER A 24 3.76 -15.21 -17.16
N GLN A 25 3.81 -14.26 -16.23
CA GLN A 25 2.65 -13.86 -15.44
C GLN A 25 1.79 -12.81 -16.19
N PRO A 26 0.47 -12.78 -15.94
CA PRO A 26 -0.40 -11.73 -16.47
C PRO A 26 0.06 -10.34 -16.01
N ASP A 27 -0.03 -9.33 -16.88
CA ASP A 27 0.34 -7.95 -16.57
C ASP A 27 -0.38 -7.47 -15.29
N ILE A 28 0.42 -7.16 -14.26
CA ILE A 28 -0.12 -6.82 -12.95
C ILE A 28 -0.85 -5.48 -13.00
N TRP A 29 -0.39 -4.53 -13.83
CA TRP A 29 -1.01 -3.22 -13.98
C TRP A 29 -2.42 -3.35 -14.55
N GLN A 30 -2.60 -4.22 -15.54
CA GLN A 30 -3.93 -4.54 -16.07
C GLN A 30 -4.78 -5.29 -15.05
N ALA A 31 -4.21 -6.27 -14.35
CA ALA A 31 -4.93 -7.09 -13.38
C ALA A 31 -5.51 -6.28 -12.21
N VAL A 32 -4.82 -5.22 -11.78
CA VAL A 32 -5.29 -4.34 -10.71
C VAL A 32 -5.88 -3.01 -11.21
N ASN A 33 -6.03 -2.86 -12.54
CA ASN A 33 -6.55 -1.67 -13.20
C ASN A 33 -5.82 -0.38 -12.73
N ALA A 34 -4.50 -0.38 -12.77
CA ALA A 34 -3.66 0.74 -12.35
C ALA A 34 -2.71 1.22 -13.44
N GLU A 35 -2.28 2.47 -13.31
CA GLU A 35 -1.34 3.12 -14.21
C GLU A 35 0.01 3.38 -13.54
N LYS A 36 0.97 3.85 -14.35
CA LYS A 36 2.29 4.26 -13.85
C LYS A 36 2.11 5.34 -12.79
N ASP A 37 2.89 5.23 -11.70
CA ASP A 37 2.90 6.14 -10.56
C ASP A 37 1.64 6.08 -9.66
N ASP A 38 0.71 5.16 -9.92
CA ASP A 38 -0.39 4.86 -8.99
C ASP A 38 0.11 4.13 -7.74
N ILE A 39 -0.56 4.38 -6.61
CA ILE A 39 -0.37 3.68 -5.34
C ILE A 39 -1.70 3.05 -4.93
N LEU A 40 -1.70 1.74 -4.79
CA LEU A 40 -2.85 0.97 -4.34
C LEU A 40 -2.60 0.56 -2.89
N VAL A 41 -3.57 0.83 -2.02
CA VAL A 41 -3.53 0.45 -0.60
C VAL A 41 -4.61 -0.59 -0.36
N TYR A 42 -4.22 -1.71 0.24
CA TYR A 42 -5.11 -2.81 0.58
C TYR A 42 -5.12 -3.01 2.09
N ASP A 43 -6.28 -3.41 2.63
CA ASP A 43 -6.40 -3.80 4.03
C ASP A 43 -5.80 -5.19 4.30
N ARG A 44 -5.82 -5.61 5.57
CA ARG A 44 -5.30 -6.93 6.01
C ARG A 44 -6.10 -8.11 5.47
N CYS A 45 -7.31 -7.87 4.96
CA CYS A 45 -8.14 -8.86 4.28
C CYS A 45 -7.92 -8.89 2.76
N GLY A 46 -7.03 -8.06 2.22
CA GLY A 46 -6.75 -7.98 0.79
C GLY A 46 -7.81 -7.23 -0.01
N ARG A 47 -8.62 -6.38 0.65
CA ARG A 47 -9.61 -5.51 -0.02
C ARG A 47 -8.96 -4.17 -0.34
N LEU A 48 -9.20 -3.66 -1.55
CA LEU A 48 -8.69 -2.35 -1.98
C LEU A 48 -9.40 -1.24 -1.20
N THR A 49 -8.66 -0.45 -0.43
CA THR A 49 -9.18 0.68 0.33
C THR A 49 -8.95 2.00 -0.39
N TYR A 50 -7.77 2.18 -1.00
CA TYR A 50 -7.43 3.37 -1.77
C TYR A 50 -6.74 3.01 -3.08
N HIS A 51 -7.15 3.71 -4.14
CA HIS A 51 -6.44 3.80 -5.40
C HIS A 51 -6.07 5.28 -5.59
N LEU A 52 -4.79 5.59 -5.39
CA LEU A 52 -4.26 6.93 -5.51
C LEU A 52 -3.56 7.06 -6.86
N SER A 53 -3.93 8.09 -7.62
CA SER A 53 -3.24 8.53 -8.83
C SER A 53 -2.65 9.92 -8.61
N LEU A 54 -1.84 10.40 -9.55
CA LEU A 54 -1.33 11.77 -9.53
C LEU A 54 -2.51 12.78 -9.41
N PRO A 55 -2.38 13.86 -8.60
CA PRO A 55 -1.18 14.28 -7.85
C PRO A 55 -1.07 13.65 -6.44
N TYR A 56 -2.00 12.80 -6.03
CA TYR A 56 -2.07 12.27 -4.66
C TYR A 56 -0.94 11.27 -4.33
N THR A 57 -0.25 10.75 -5.33
CA THR A 57 0.91 9.86 -5.16
C THR A 57 2.23 10.61 -4.95
N ILE A 58 2.23 11.94 -4.97
CA ILE A 58 3.42 12.75 -4.68
C ILE A 58 3.76 12.64 -3.18
N LEU A 59 4.81 11.88 -2.88
CA LEU A 59 5.25 11.55 -1.51
C LEU A 59 5.70 12.74 -0.64
N SER A 60 5.83 13.95 -1.21
CA SER A 60 6.03 15.17 -0.41
C SER A 60 4.75 15.67 0.27
N HIS A 61 3.60 15.10 -0.08
CA HIS A 61 2.29 15.40 0.52
C HIS A 61 1.80 14.21 1.36
N PRO A 62 0.91 14.42 2.34
CA PRO A 62 0.54 13.39 3.31
C PRO A 62 -0.46 12.34 2.80
N HIS A 63 -0.92 12.43 1.54
CA HIS A 63 -2.04 11.62 1.05
C HIS A 63 -1.78 10.10 1.12
N VAL A 64 -0.58 9.66 0.74
CA VAL A 64 -0.20 8.24 0.80
C VAL A 64 -0.10 7.76 2.24
N GLU A 65 0.51 8.56 3.12
CA GLU A 65 0.63 8.24 4.55
C GLU A 65 -0.75 8.15 5.21
N GLU A 66 -1.64 9.10 4.93
CA GLU A 66 -2.99 9.14 5.46
C GLU A 66 -3.80 7.93 4.98
N ALA A 67 -3.74 7.58 3.68
CA ALA A 67 -4.41 6.41 3.13
C ALA A 67 -3.94 5.11 3.81
N ILE A 68 -2.64 4.96 4.05
CA ILE A 68 -2.08 3.81 4.77
C ILE A 68 -2.61 3.78 6.22
N ARG A 69 -2.58 4.92 6.92
CA ARG A 69 -3.02 5.01 8.33
C ARG A 69 -4.51 4.68 8.47
N LEU A 70 -5.35 5.28 7.64
CA LEU A 70 -6.80 5.04 7.66
C LEU A 70 -7.12 3.58 7.32
N THR A 71 -6.43 3.01 6.32
CA THR A 71 -6.58 1.59 5.96
C THR A 71 -6.24 0.67 7.14
N TYR A 72 -5.18 1.00 7.87
CA TYR A 72 -4.68 0.17 8.95
C TYR A 72 -5.50 0.28 10.25
N CYS A 73 -6.04 1.47 10.53
CA CYS A 73 -6.64 1.80 11.82
C CYS A 73 -8.17 1.88 11.83
N ASP A 74 -8.80 2.29 10.72
CA ASP A 74 -10.21 2.68 10.73
C ASP A 74 -11.14 1.62 10.12
N GLY A 75 -10.60 0.49 9.64
CA GLY A 75 -11.41 -0.64 9.17
C GLY A 75 -12.37 -0.27 8.04
N ILE A 76 -11.91 0.52 7.07
CA ILE A 76 -12.72 1.20 6.03
C ILE A 76 -13.63 0.23 5.26
N CYS A 77 -13.17 -1.00 5.01
CA CYS A 77 -13.93 -2.03 4.29
C CYS A 77 -14.82 -2.90 5.19
N GLY A 78 -15.00 -2.54 6.45
CA GLY A 78 -15.79 -3.30 7.42
C GLY A 78 -15.04 -4.47 8.05
N GLU A 79 -15.78 -5.37 8.71
CA GLU A 79 -15.21 -6.48 9.49
C GLU A 79 -14.25 -7.34 8.65
N CYS A 80 -13.13 -7.71 9.27
CA CYS A 80 -12.09 -8.57 8.70
C CYS A 80 -11.70 -9.65 9.72
N SER A 81 -11.90 -10.92 9.39
CA SER A 81 -11.64 -12.04 10.31
C SER A 81 -10.16 -12.24 10.65
N ILE A 82 -9.26 -11.71 9.81
CA ILE A 82 -7.80 -11.76 9.99
C ILE A 82 -7.35 -10.69 10.98
N GLU A 83 -8.15 -9.64 11.19
CA GLU A 83 -7.85 -8.60 12.17
C GLU A 83 -8.14 -9.12 13.56
N SER A 84 -7.09 -9.59 14.25
CA SER A 84 -7.15 -9.68 15.71
C SER A 84 -7.47 -8.29 16.26
N SER A 85 -8.36 -8.18 17.23
CA SER A 85 -8.77 -6.95 17.92
C SER A 85 -7.65 -6.27 18.73
N LEU A 86 -6.40 -6.42 18.34
CA LEU A 86 -5.27 -5.71 18.90
C LEU A 86 -5.39 -4.25 18.46
N GLN A 87 -5.83 -3.41 19.38
CA GLN A 87 -5.68 -1.96 19.25
C GLN A 87 -4.20 -1.65 19.20
N LEU A 88 -3.66 -1.45 18.01
CA LEU A 88 -2.29 -1.00 17.85
C LEU A 88 -2.16 0.40 18.45
N GLU A 89 -1.14 0.60 19.27
CA GLU A 89 -0.83 1.89 19.88
C GLU A 89 -0.73 3.01 18.82
N GLN A 90 -0.28 2.68 17.61
CA GLN A 90 -0.17 3.62 16.48
C GLN A 90 -1.53 4.08 15.94
N CYS A 91 -2.60 3.34 16.24
CA CYS A 91 -3.98 3.69 15.88
C CYS A 91 -4.71 4.45 16.98
N LYS A 92 -4.08 4.63 18.14
CA LYS A 92 -4.62 5.53 19.16
C LYS A 92 -4.48 6.95 18.63
N LYS A 93 -5.62 7.59 18.34
CA LYS A 93 -5.64 9.03 18.07
C LYS A 93 -5.03 9.73 19.28
N SER A 94 -4.10 10.66 19.05
CA SER A 94 -3.66 11.57 20.11
C SER A 94 -4.91 12.23 20.67
N THR A 95 -5.16 12.05 21.95
CA THR A 95 -6.19 12.80 22.68
C THR A 95 -5.70 14.23 22.86
N ASP A 96 -5.65 14.98 21.77
CA ASP A 96 -5.45 16.42 21.80
C ASP A 96 -6.62 17.04 21.05
N GLU A 97 -7.51 17.65 21.84
CA GLU A 97 -8.63 18.52 21.42
C GLU A 97 -8.11 19.84 20.83
#